data_AF-A0A961TQB1-F1
#
_entry.id   AF-A0A961TQB1-F1
#
_cell.length_a   1.000
_cell.length_b   1.000
_cell.length_c   1.000
_cell.angle_alpha   90.00
_cell.angle_beta   90.00
_cell.angle_gamma   90.00
#
_symmetry.space_group_name_H-M   'P 1'
#
loop_
_entity.id
_entity.type
_entity.pdbx_description
1 polymer ?
#
loop_
_entity_poly.entity_id
_entity_poly.type
_entity_poly.pdbx_seq_one_letter_code
_entity_poly.pdbx_strand_id
1 'polypeptide(L)'
;LWAVLLWLNILAIRRQPVTVIMREHWAEYGRDYYSRHDYEEVDKQKAEQLMADLRIRLADLPGQTSHGLTITQADDFAYTDPVDGSRTERQGIRIYFGETARAVFRLSGTGTVGATLRVYLERFEPDPSRQDEDTQTFLRDVAMAAGEIAGIAERLGRDAPDVTT
;
A
#
# COMPACT_ATOMS: atom_id res chain seq x y z
N LEU A 1 16.50 -7.34 17.38
CA LEU A 1 17.02 -8.58 18.03
C LEU A 1 15.93 -9.62 18.26
N TRP A 2 14.81 -9.29 18.94
CA TRP A 2 13.73 -10.26 19.20
C TRP A 2 13.22 -10.99 17.94
N ALA A 3 12.88 -10.27 16.86
CA ALA A 3 12.39 -10.88 15.62
C ALA A 3 13.42 -11.80 14.96
N VAL A 4 14.71 -11.49 15.11
CA VAL A 4 15.81 -12.35 14.64
C VAL A 4 15.83 -13.65 15.44
N LEU A 5 15.74 -13.57 16.78
CA LEU A 5 15.71 -14.75 17.64
C LEU A 5 14.44 -15.61 17.40
N LEU A 6 13.29 -14.97 17.14
CA LEU A 6 12.07 -15.66 16.73
C LEU A 6 12.30 -16.47 15.45
N TRP A 7 12.87 -15.86 14.41
CA TRP A 7 13.19 -16.55 13.16
C TRP A 7 14.23 -17.66 13.36
N LEU A 8 15.25 -17.44 14.19
CA LEU A 8 16.22 -18.48 14.52
C LEU A 8 15.56 -19.67 15.23
N ASN A 9 14.56 -19.43 16.08
CA ASN A 9 13.79 -20.52 16.68
C ASN A 9 12.94 -21.28 15.64
N ILE A 10 12.25 -20.57 14.74
CA ILE A 10 11.50 -21.19 13.64
C ILE A 10 12.43 -22.05 12.79
N LEU A 11 13.60 -21.52 12.40
CA LEU A 11 14.59 -22.24 11.60
C LEU A 11 15.16 -23.46 12.33
N ALA A 12 15.41 -23.37 13.64
CA ALA A 12 15.92 -24.48 14.44
C ALA A 12 14.93 -25.66 14.50
N ILE A 13 13.62 -25.37 14.55
CA ILE A 13 12.57 -26.39 14.56
C ILE A 13 12.27 -26.92 13.16
N ARG A 14 12.08 -26.03 12.18
CA ARG A 14 11.71 -26.40 10.80
C ARG A 14 12.85 -27.05 10.04
N ARG A 15 14.10 -26.68 10.34
CA ARG A 15 15.32 -27.17 9.68
C ARG A 15 15.27 -27.05 8.14
N GLN A 16 14.63 -25.99 7.67
CA GLN A 16 14.46 -25.66 6.25
C GLN A 16 15.04 -24.27 5.98
N PRO A 17 15.47 -23.98 4.73
CA PRO A 17 15.79 -22.62 4.31
C PRO A 17 14.58 -21.68 4.45
N VAL A 18 14.80 -20.40 4.75
CA VAL A 18 13.74 -19.38 4.86
C VAL A 18 12.87 -19.34 3.60
N THR A 19 13.46 -19.48 2.42
CA THR A 19 12.73 -19.46 1.13
C THR A 19 11.71 -20.60 1.02
N VAL A 20 12.03 -21.79 1.54
CA VAL A 20 11.10 -22.93 1.55
C VAL A 20 9.97 -22.67 2.54
N ILE A 21 10.29 -22.20 3.75
CA ILE A 21 9.29 -21.87 4.77
C ILE A 21 8.31 -20.81 4.26
N MET A 22 8.80 -19.77 3.58
CA MET A 22 7.97 -18.73 3.00
C MET A 22 7.06 -19.26 1.90
N ARG A 23 7.58 -20.09 0.97
CA ARG A 23 6.76 -20.70 -0.08
C ARG A 23 5.69 -21.63 0.47
N GLU A 24 6.01 -22.43 1.48
CA GLU A 24 5.04 -23.28 2.17
C GLU A 24 3.96 -22.43 2.86
N HIS A 25 4.34 -21.33 3.51
CA HIS A 25 3.40 -20.40 4.13
C HIS A 25 2.47 -19.74 3.10
N TRP A 26 3.00 -19.27 1.97
CA TRP A 26 2.19 -18.70 0.90
C TRP A 26 1.27 -19.73 0.25
N ALA A 27 1.73 -20.97 0.05
CA ALA A 27 0.90 -22.02 -0.51
C ALA A 27 -0.27 -22.40 0.42
N GLU A 28 -0.08 -22.28 1.74
CA GLU A 28 -1.10 -22.60 2.75
C GLU A 28 -2.10 -21.44 2.96
N TYR A 29 -1.63 -20.20 3.04
CA TYR A 29 -2.45 -19.05 3.44
C TYR A 29 -2.75 -18.06 2.30
N GLY A 30 -2.14 -18.24 1.13
CA GLY A 30 -2.08 -17.23 0.08
C GLY A 30 -0.90 -16.27 0.28
N ARG A 31 -0.57 -15.50 -0.76
CA ARG A 31 0.48 -14.47 -0.73
C ARG A 31 -0.13 -13.09 -0.87
N ASP A 32 0.08 -12.23 0.12
CA ASP A 32 -0.09 -10.79 -0.04
C ASP A 32 1.17 -10.22 -0.70
N TYR A 33 1.06 -9.92 -1.99
CA TYR A 33 2.06 -9.10 -2.65
C TYR A 33 1.97 -7.69 -2.11
N TYR A 34 3.11 -7.15 -1.69
CA TYR A 34 3.18 -5.83 -1.07
C TYR A 34 4.37 -5.05 -1.63
N SER A 35 4.15 -3.77 -1.91
CA SER A 35 5.20 -2.80 -2.26
C SER A 35 4.87 -1.44 -1.62
N ARG A 36 5.89 -0.69 -1.20
CA ARG A 36 5.72 0.71 -0.79
C ARG A 36 6.51 1.63 -1.71
N HIS A 37 5.82 2.61 -2.28
CA HIS A 37 6.37 3.66 -3.13
C HIS A 37 6.45 4.95 -2.33
N ASP A 38 7.66 5.46 -2.12
CA ASP A 38 7.88 6.75 -1.46
C ASP A 38 8.28 7.80 -2.50
N TYR A 39 7.52 8.88 -2.56
CA TYR A 39 7.80 10.08 -3.36
C TYR A 39 8.33 11.14 -2.39
N GLU A 40 9.65 11.30 -2.38
CA GLU A 40 10.38 12.09 -1.41
C GLU A 40 10.51 13.54 -1.87
N GLU A 41 10.62 14.45 -0.89
CA GLU A 41 10.87 15.88 -1.13
C GLU A 41 9.91 16.52 -2.16
N VAL A 42 8.66 16.05 -2.21
CA VAL A 42 7.64 16.68 -3.08
C VAL A 42 7.21 18.02 -2.51
N ASP A 43 6.73 18.91 -3.38
CA ASP A 43 6.18 20.19 -2.93
C ASP A 43 5.02 19.94 -1.95
N LYS A 44 5.17 20.49 -0.74
CA LYS A 44 4.27 20.24 0.37
C LYS A 44 2.85 20.72 0.06
N GLN A 45 2.69 21.92 -0.50
CA GLN A 45 1.38 22.49 -0.76
C GLN A 45 0.64 21.66 -1.81
N LYS A 46 1.33 21.25 -2.87
CA LYS A 46 0.77 20.37 -3.91
C LYS A 46 0.41 18.99 -3.35
N ALA A 47 1.22 18.41 -2.48
CA ALA A 47 0.95 17.11 -1.87
C ALA A 47 -0.23 17.16 -0.89
N GLU A 48 -0.35 18.23 -0.09
CA GLU A 48 -1.50 18.47 0.77
C GLU A 48 -2.78 18.66 -0.06
N GLN A 49 -2.71 19.43 -1.14
CA GLN A 49 -3.84 19.62 -2.07
C GLN A 49 -4.25 18.31 -2.74
N LEU A 50 -3.29 17.49 -3.18
CA LEU A 50 -3.57 16.16 -3.75
C LEU A 50 -4.36 15.30 -2.75
N MET A 51 -3.92 15.24 -1.50
CA MET A 51 -4.62 14.47 -0.47
C MET A 51 -6.00 15.06 -0.12
N ALA A 52 -6.15 16.39 -0.15
CA ALA A 52 -7.44 17.06 0.07
C ALA A 52 -8.43 16.76 -1.06
N ASP A 53 -8.00 16.88 -2.31
CA ASP A 53 -8.81 16.58 -3.49
C ASP A 53 -9.22 15.12 -3.52
N LEU A 54 -8.29 14.20 -3.20
CA LEU A 54 -8.59 12.79 -3.14
C LEU A 54 -9.66 12.49 -2.07
N ARG A 55 -9.59 13.15 -0.90
CA ARG A 55 -10.62 13.03 0.16
C ARG A 55 -12.00 13.48 -0.31
N ILE A 56 -12.08 14.58 -1.05
CA ILE A 56 -13.36 15.13 -1.54
C ILE A 56 -14.06 14.11 -2.45
N ARG A 57 -13.30 13.38 -3.26
CA ARG A 57 -13.86 12.44 -4.25
C ARG A 57 -14.15 11.04 -3.71
N LEU A 58 -13.84 10.72 -2.45
CA LEU A 58 -13.90 9.33 -1.95
C LEU A 58 -15.27 8.68 -2.16
N ALA A 59 -16.35 9.44 -1.96
CA ALA A 59 -17.72 8.95 -2.13
C ALA A 59 -18.07 8.63 -3.60
N ASP A 60 -17.38 9.26 -4.56
CA ASP A 60 -17.65 9.12 -5.99
C ASP A 60 -16.80 8.02 -6.65
N LEU A 61 -15.76 7.52 -5.97
CA LEU A 61 -14.83 6.53 -6.52
C LEU A 61 -15.42 5.12 -6.70
N PRO A 62 -16.21 4.56 -5.76
CA PRO A 62 -16.77 3.23 -5.92
C PRO A 62 -17.59 3.07 -7.21
N GLY A 63 -17.38 1.98 -7.92
CA GLY A 63 -17.99 1.68 -9.23
C GLY A 63 -17.20 2.17 -10.43
N GLN A 64 -16.20 3.05 -10.24
CA GLN A 64 -15.27 3.43 -11.31
C GLN A 64 -14.24 2.31 -11.57
N THR A 65 -13.62 2.34 -12.75
CA THR A 65 -12.57 1.40 -13.14
C THR A 65 -11.34 2.17 -13.61
N SER A 66 -10.15 1.76 -13.16
CA SER A 66 -8.85 2.29 -13.59
C SER A 66 -7.89 1.13 -13.78
N HIS A 67 -7.17 1.11 -14.91
CA HIS A 67 -6.25 0.03 -15.29
C HIS A 67 -6.83 -1.40 -15.15
N GLY A 68 -8.12 -1.58 -15.50
CA GLY A 68 -8.81 -2.87 -15.41
C GLY A 68 -9.21 -3.28 -13.99
N LEU A 69 -8.97 -2.44 -12.98
CA LEU A 69 -9.34 -2.64 -11.59
C LEU A 69 -10.58 -1.82 -11.24
N THR A 70 -11.66 -2.48 -10.80
CA THR A 70 -12.87 -1.82 -10.32
C THR A 70 -12.69 -1.40 -8.86
N ILE A 71 -12.95 -0.13 -8.57
CA ILE A 71 -12.92 0.39 -7.21
C ILE A 71 -14.21 -0.05 -6.50
N THR A 72 -14.08 -0.80 -5.41
CA THR A 72 -15.22 -1.32 -4.62
C THR A 72 -15.50 -0.46 -3.39
N GLN A 73 -14.46 0.12 -2.80
CA GLN A 73 -14.57 0.97 -1.62
C GLN A 73 -13.45 2.02 -1.62
N ALA A 74 -13.73 3.20 -1.08
CA ALA A 74 -12.72 4.18 -0.75
C ALA A 74 -13.08 4.92 0.54
N ASP A 75 -12.12 5.12 1.42
CA ASP A 75 -12.32 5.84 2.68
C ASP A 75 -11.03 6.53 3.16
N ASP A 76 -11.17 7.36 4.21
CA ASP A 76 -10.04 7.92 4.95
C ASP A 76 -9.99 7.28 6.34
N PHE A 77 -8.91 6.56 6.62
CA PHE A 77 -8.80 5.71 7.78
C PHE A 77 -8.89 6.52 9.08
N ALA A 78 -9.77 6.07 9.97
CA ALA A 78 -9.89 6.54 11.34
C ALA A 78 -9.86 5.35 12.29
N TYR A 79 -9.23 5.55 13.44
CA TYR A 79 -9.12 4.55 14.49
C TYR A 79 -9.64 5.14 15.81
N THR A 80 -10.47 4.37 16.51
CA THR A 80 -10.91 4.68 17.87
C THR A 80 -10.26 3.67 18.79
N ASP A 81 -9.45 4.15 19.73
CA ASP A 81 -8.74 3.32 20.67
C ASP A 81 -9.72 2.71 21.70
N PRO A 82 -9.74 1.38 21.88
CA PRO A 82 -10.68 0.72 22.79
C PRO A 82 -10.30 0.85 24.27
N VAL A 83 -9.10 1.34 24.60
CA VAL A 83 -8.61 1.52 25.98
C VAL A 83 -8.98 2.91 26.50
N ASP A 84 -8.68 3.96 25.74
CA ASP A 84 -8.89 5.35 26.17
C ASP A 84 -10.02 6.08 25.42
N GLY A 85 -10.60 5.47 24.38
CA GLY A 85 -11.67 6.05 23.58
C GLY A 85 -11.22 7.18 22.65
N SER A 86 -9.92 7.48 22.58
CA SER A 86 -9.40 8.52 21.70
C SER A 86 -9.63 8.14 20.24
N ARG A 87 -9.97 9.14 19.42
CA ARG A 87 -10.23 8.94 17.99
C ARG A 87 -9.20 9.71 17.16
N THR A 88 -8.47 8.99 16.34
CA THR A 88 -7.51 9.55 15.40
C THR A 88 -8.04 9.39 13.99
N GLU A 89 -8.21 10.50 13.29
CA GLU A 89 -8.70 10.55 11.90
C GLU A 89 -7.57 10.85 10.91
N ARG A 90 -7.88 10.76 9.61
CA ARG A 90 -7.00 11.15 8.50
C ARG A 90 -5.67 10.40 8.48
N GLN A 91 -5.69 9.13 8.89
CA GLN A 91 -4.48 8.30 9.04
C GLN A 91 -4.04 7.62 7.75
N GLY A 92 -4.82 7.74 6.68
CA GLY A 92 -4.45 7.31 5.35
C GLY A 92 -5.68 7.05 4.50
N ILE A 93 -5.66 7.54 3.27
CA ILE A 93 -6.72 7.26 2.31
C ILE A 93 -6.54 5.85 1.79
N ARG A 94 -7.60 5.03 1.83
CA ARG A 94 -7.59 3.64 1.36
C ARG A 94 -8.50 3.53 0.15
N ILE A 95 -8.02 2.89 -0.90
CA ILE A 95 -8.78 2.56 -2.11
C ILE A 95 -8.70 1.05 -2.29
N TYR A 96 -9.86 0.42 -2.37
CA TYR A 96 -10.01 -1.03 -2.52
C TYR A 96 -10.41 -1.35 -3.95
N PHE A 97 -9.74 -2.33 -4.53
CA PHE A 97 -9.96 -2.82 -5.87
C PHE A 97 -10.45 -4.28 -5.81
N GLY A 98 -11.74 -4.48 -6.01
CA GLY A 98 -12.36 -5.79 -5.77
C GLY A 98 -12.21 -6.22 -4.31
N GLU A 99 -12.00 -7.53 -4.11
CA GLU A 99 -11.78 -8.16 -2.80
C GLU A 99 -10.29 -8.40 -2.49
N THR A 100 -9.41 -8.25 -3.48
CA THR A 100 -8.05 -8.79 -3.39
C THR A 100 -6.97 -7.72 -3.40
N ALA A 101 -7.26 -6.47 -3.75
CA ALA A 101 -6.22 -5.45 -3.89
C ALA A 101 -6.60 -4.14 -3.20
N ARG A 102 -5.59 -3.40 -2.75
CA ARG A 102 -5.76 -2.05 -2.22
C ARG A 102 -4.54 -1.17 -2.45
N ALA A 103 -4.79 0.13 -2.51
CA ALA A 103 -3.78 1.17 -2.39
C ALA A 103 -4.07 2.03 -1.15
N VAL A 104 -3.03 2.40 -0.41
CA VAL A 104 -3.15 3.32 0.73
C VAL A 104 -2.22 4.51 0.52
N PHE A 105 -2.72 5.73 0.71
CA PHE A 105 -1.96 6.97 0.59
C PHE A 105 -1.76 7.59 1.96
N ARG A 106 -0.51 7.88 2.31
CA ARG A 106 -0.15 8.61 3.52
C ARG A 106 0.80 9.74 3.19
N LEU A 107 0.53 10.92 3.73
CA LEU A 107 1.44 12.05 3.65
C LEU A 107 2.21 12.17 4.96
N SER A 108 3.53 12.28 4.89
CA SER A 108 4.41 12.40 6.05
C SER A 108 5.46 13.49 5.83
N GLY A 109 6.12 13.90 6.91
CA GLY A 109 7.22 14.86 6.81
C GLY A 109 6.80 16.27 6.41
N THR A 110 5.64 16.76 6.87
CA THR A 110 5.11 18.10 6.54
C THR A 110 5.84 19.25 7.27
N GLY A 111 7.14 19.10 7.52
CA GLY A 111 7.99 20.11 8.16
C GLY A 111 8.33 21.28 7.24
N THR A 112 9.49 21.88 7.43
CA THR A 112 9.99 22.98 6.57
C THR A 112 10.64 22.48 5.26
N VAL A 113 10.94 21.19 5.15
CA VAL A 113 11.61 20.57 3.99
C VAL A 113 10.66 19.57 3.34
N GLY A 114 9.96 20.00 2.29
CA GLY A 114 9.10 19.16 1.45
C GLY A 114 8.03 18.36 2.20
N ALA A 115 7.49 17.35 1.53
CA ALA A 115 6.71 16.28 2.12
C ALA A 115 7.09 14.94 1.45
N THR A 116 6.73 13.83 2.09
CA THR A 116 6.83 12.50 1.49
C THR A 116 5.44 11.91 1.34
N LEU A 117 5.02 11.69 0.09
CA LEU A 117 3.84 10.89 -0.21
C LEU A 117 4.26 9.42 -0.23
N ARG A 118 3.65 8.61 0.62
CA ARG A 118 3.84 7.16 0.66
C ARG A 118 2.60 6.47 0.10
N VAL A 119 2.80 5.62 -0.88
CA VAL A 119 1.76 4.79 -1.49
C VAL A 119 2.06 3.33 -1.19
N TYR A 120 1.18 2.69 -0.43
CA TYR A 120 1.27 1.28 -0.08
C TYR A 120 0.39 0.52 -1.04
N LEU A 121 0.94 -0.49 -1.70
CA LEU A 121 0.27 -1.28 -2.71
C LEU A 121 0.20 -2.72 -2.23
N GLU A 122 -0.98 -3.32 -2.34
CA GLU A 122 -1.19 -4.69 -1.91
C GLU A 122 -2.13 -5.43 -2.84
N ARG A 123 -1.82 -6.71 -3.11
CA ARG A 123 -2.70 -7.63 -3.82
C ARG A 123 -2.52 -9.07 -3.32
N PHE A 124 -3.60 -9.68 -2.87
CA PHE A 124 -3.67 -11.07 -2.44
C PHE A 124 -3.71 -12.03 -3.64
N GLU A 125 -2.92 -13.10 -3.58
CA GLU A 125 -2.87 -14.19 -4.56
C GLU A 125 -3.03 -15.55 -3.87
N PRO A 126 -4.20 -16.20 -3.99
CA PRO A 126 -4.43 -17.51 -3.39
C PRO A 126 -3.83 -18.67 -4.19
N ASP A 127 -3.54 -18.51 -5.49
CA ASP A 127 -3.07 -19.61 -6.35
C ASP A 127 -1.54 -19.80 -6.22
N PRO A 128 -1.08 -20.93 -5.65
CA PRO A 128 0.36 -21.17 -5.46
C PRO A 128 1.17 -21.15 -6.75
N SER A 129 0.55 -21.45 -7.90
CA SER A 129 1.24 -21.43 -9.19
C SER A 129 1.64 -20.01 -9.65
N ARG A 130 1.04 -18.99 -9.04
CA ARG A 130 1.25 -17.56 -9.35
C ARG A 130 2.01 -16.81 -8.26
N GLN A 131 2.38 -17.49 -7.17
CA GLN A 131 3.03 -16.89 -6.00
C GLN A 131 4.55 -16.74 -6.13
N ASP A 132 5.17 -17.19 -7.22
CA ASP A 132 6.61 -16.98 -7.51
C ASP A 132 6.85 -15.81 -8.50
N GLU A 133 5.79 -15.08 -8.90
CA GLU A 133 5.92 -13.90 -9.77
C GLU A 133 6.69 -12.75 -9.09
N ASP A 134 7.34 -11.91 -9.90
CA ASP A 134 7.99 -10.68 -9.43
C ASP A 134 6.96 -9.69 -8.86
N THR A 135 7.25 -9.13 -7.68
CA THR A 135 6.32 -8.27 -6.95
C THR A 135 5.93 -7.02 -7.72
N GLN A 136 6.89 -6.36 -8.36
CA GLN A 136 6.62 -5.10 -9.07
C GLN A 136 5.81 -5.33 -10.34
N THR A 137 6.02 -6.47 -10.99
CA THR A 137 5.21 -6.92 -12.12
C THR A 137 3.78 -7.25 -11.68
N PHE A 138 3.61 -7.99 -10.59
CA PHE A 138 2.30 -8.41 -10.08
C PHE A 138 1.45 -7.23 -9.59
N LEU A 139 2.09 -6.20 -9.02
CA LEU A 139 1.44 -5.00 -8.50
C LEU A 139 1.32 -3.85 -9.52
N ARG A 140 1.77 -4.04 -10.76
CA ARG A 140 1.83 -2.97 -11.78
C ARG A 140 0.50 -2.26 -11.97
N ASP A 141 -0.58 -3.00 -12.16
CA ASP A 141 -1.90 -2.40 -12.41
C ASP A 141 -2.42 -1.64 -11.18
N VAL A 142 -2.12 -2.14 -9.97
CA VAL A 142 -2.47 -1.45 -8.71
C VAL A 142 -1.67 -0.15 -8.57
N ALA A 143 -0.37 -0.17 -8.89
CA ALA A 143 0.50 1.00 -8.88
C ALA A 143 0.03 2.08 -9.87
N MET A 144 -0.29 1.66 -11.10
CA MET A 144 -0.77 2.55 -12.16
C MET A 144 -2.14 3.13 -11.82
N ALA A 145 -3.09 2.31 -11.33
CA ALA A 145 -4.38 2.79 -10.86
C ALA A 145 -4.24 3.78 -9.70
N ALA A 146 -3.40 3.49 -8.71
CA ALA A 146 -3.14 4.40 -7.60
C ALA A 146 -2.56 5.74 -8.09
N GLY A 147 -1.60 5.70 -9.01
CA GLY A 147 -0.99 6.88 -9.62
C GLY A 147 -1.96 7.74 -10.41
N GLU A 148 -2.81 7.11 -11.25
CA GLU A 148 -3.84 7.77 -12.05
C GLU A 148 -4.92 8.40 -11.15
N ILE A 149 -5.46 7.64 -10.20
CA ILE A 149 -6.52 8.12 -9.31
C ILE A 149 -6.04 9.32 -8.49
N ALA A 150 -4.82 9.28 -7.97
CA ALA A 150 -4.25 10.38 -7.21
C ALA A 150 -3.69 11.52 -8.09
N GLY A 151 -3.48 11.29 -9.39
CA GLY A 151 -2.88 12.26 -10.31
C GLY A 151 -1.43 12.60 -9.95
N ILE A 152 -0.63 11.61 -9.50
CA ILE A 152 0.71 11.84 -8.93
C ILE A 152 1.64 12.56 -9.91
N ALA A 153 1.72 12.07 -11.16
CA ALA A 153 2.59 12.65 -12.18
C ALA A 153 2.22 14.11 -12.49
N GLU A 154 0.95 14.37 -12.77
CA GLU A 154 0.46 15.72 -13.11
C GLU A 154 0.63 16.71 -11.95
N ARG A 155 0.32 16.29 -10.72
CA ARG A 155 0.27 17.18 -9.56
C ARG A 155 1.63 17.39 -8.92
N LEU A 156 2.42 16.33 -8.80
CA LEU A 156 3.71 16.35 -8.10
C LEU A 156 4.92 16.39 -9.05
N GLY A 157 4.72 16.21 -10.35
CA GLY A 157 5.81 16.16 -11.33
C GLY A 157 6.67 14.91 -11.18
N ARG A 158 6.07 13.79 -10.73
CA ARG A 158 6.77 12.54 -10.42
C ARG A 158 6.18 11.37 -11.22
N ASP A 159 6.93 10.87 -12.19
CA ASP A 159 6.53 9.71 -13.01
C ASP A 159 6.84 8.35 -12.34
N ALA A 160 7.73 8.35 -11.34
CA ALA A 160 8.15 7.18 -10.58
C ALA A 160 8.47 7.56 -9.12
N PRO A 161 8.38 6.61 -8.16
CA PRO A 161 8.80 6.86 -6.79
C PRO A 161 10.33 6.98 -6.68
N ASP A 162 10.79 7.74 -5.69
CA ASP A 162 12.22 7.84 -5.36
C ASP A 162 12.71 6.54 -4.68
N VAL A 163 11.85 5.89 -3.89
CA VAL A 163 12.15 4.62 -3.21
C VAL A 163 11.00 3.62 -3.40
N THR A 164 11.35 2.37 -3.70
CA THR A 164 10.43 1.22 -3.74
C THR A 164 10.93 0.17 -2.74
N THR A 165 10.06 -0.29 -1.83
CA THR A 165 10.37 -1.34 -0.84
C THR A 165 9.43 -2.52 -0.99
#